data_AF-A0AAJ6AGR9-F1
#
_entry.id   AF-A0AAJ6AGR9-F1
#
_cell.length_a   1.000
_cell.length_b   1.000
_cell.length_c   1.000
_cell.angle_alpha   90.00
_cell.angle_beta   90.00
_cell.angle_gamma   90.00
#
_symmetry.space_group_name_H-M   'P 1'
#
loop_
_entity.id
_entity.type
_entity.pdbx_description
1 polymer ?
#
loop_
_entity_poly.entity_id
_entity_poly.type
_entity_poly.pdbx_seq_one_letter_code
_entity_poly.pdbx_strand_id
1 'polypeptide(L)' 'MSTIAIVMMIICLGAVWGGLAVAIVHLRGNPDETSGELGADGAVPLAQQINQS' A
#
# COMPACT_ATOMS: atom_id res chain seq x y z
N MET A 1 20.40 29.37 -21.40
CA MET A 1 19.82 28.18 -20.73
C MET A 1 18.85 28.67 -19.67
N SER A 2 17.55 28.43 -19.85
CA SER A 2 16.52 29.07 -19.02
C SER A 2 16.47 28.48 -17.60
N THR A 3 16.48 29.34 -16.59
CA THR A 3 16.31 28.96 -15.17
C THR A 3 15.06 28.11 -14.95
N ILE A 4 14.00 28.39 -15.73
CA ILE A 4 12.73 27.66 -15.67
C ILE A 4 12.91 26.18 -16.03
N ALA A 5 13.83 25.85 -16.95
CA ALA A 5 14.10 24.47 -17.34
C ALA A 5 14.72 23.66 -16.19
N ILE A 6 15.62 24.29 -15.42
CA ILE A 6 16.27 23.65 -14.27
C ILE A 6 15.26 23.42 -13.15
N VAL A 7 14.40 24.42 -12.87
CA VAL A 7 13.35 24.31 -11.86
C VAL A 7 12.40 23.16 -12.20
N MET A 8 11.93 23.07 -13.45
CA MET A 8 11.03 22.01 -13.89
C MET A 8 11.69 20.63 -13.82
N MET A 9 12.98 20.52 -14.16
CA MET A 9 13.75 19.29 -14.03
C MET A 9 13.78 18.80 -12.58
N ILE A 10 14.06 19.70 -11.62
CA ILE A 10 14.08 19.36 -10.19
C ILE A 10 12.70 18.95 -9.71
N ILE A 11 11.63 19.62 -10.15
CA ILE A 11 10.25 19.26 -9.79
C ILE A 11 9.92 17.86 -10.29
N CYS A 12 10.21 17.53 -11.56
CA CYS A 12 9.97 16.20 -12.10
C CYS A 12 10.75 15.12 -11.35
N LEU A 13 12.04 15.35 -11.08
CA LEU A 13 12.86 14.42 -10.30
C LEU A 13 12.30 14.27 -8.88
N GLY A 14 11.96 15.36 -8.21
CA GLY A 14 11.37 15.36 -6.87
C GLY A 14 10.01 14.67 -6.82
N ALA A 15 9.17 14.81 -7.85
CA ALA A 15 7.86 14.17 -7.92
C ALA A 15 7.98 12.65 -8.09
N VAL A 16 8.88 12.19 -8.97
CA VAL A 16 9.11 10.75 -9.19
C VAL A 16 9.72 10.12 -7.94
N TRP A 17 10.80 10.69 -7.41
CA TRP A 17 11.48 10.13 -6.25
C TRP A 17 10.69 10.33 -4.95
N GLY A 18 10.06 11.49 -4.78
CA GLY A 18 9.22 11.81 -3.62
C GLY A 18 7.93 11.01 -3.60
N GLY A 19 7.23 10.91 -4.73
CA GLY A 19 6.02 10.09 -4.84
C GLY A 19 6.31 8.60 -4.61
N LEU A 20 7.42 8.10 -5.15
CA LEU A 20 7.85 6.72 -4.95
C LEU A 20 8.22 6.45 -3.48
N ALA A 21 8.98 7.33 -2.84
CA ALA A 21 9.35 7.17 -1.43
C ALA A 21 8.12 7.16 -0.52
N VAL A 22 7.16 8.03 -0.78
CA VAL A 22 5.88 8.09 -0.04
C VAL A 22 5.10 6.78 -0.23
N ALA A 23 4.99 6.28 -1.46
CA ALA A 23 4.30 5.02 -1.74
C ALA A 23 4.93 3.84 -0.99
N ILE A 24 6.27 3.74 -0.98
CA ILE A 24 7.00 2.69 -0.26
C ILE A 24 6.77 2.79 1.25
N VAL A 25 6.84 3.99 1.83
CA VAL A 25 6.57 4.18 3.27
C VAL A 25 5.14 3.79 3.62
N HIS A 26 4.18 4.15 2.77
CA HIS A 26 2.76 3.80 2.95
C HIS A 26 2.54 2.28 2.92
N LEU A 27 3.16 1.60 1.95
CA LEU A 27 3.13 0.13 1.84
C LEU A 27 3.79 -0.57 3.04
N ARG A 28 4.89 0.00 3.57
CA ARG A 28 5.55 -0.55 4.76
C ARG A 28 4.71 -0.41 6.03
N GLY A 29 3.88 0.62 6.12
CA GLY A 29 3.01 0.87 7.27
C GLY A 29 1.75 0.00 7.27
N ASN A 30 1.32 -0.49 6.11
CA ASN A 30 0.15 -1.35 5.95
C ASN A 30 0.55 -2.69 5.32
N PRO A 31 1.23 -3.57 6.08
CA PRO A 31 1.57 -4.91 5.63
C PRO A 31 0.30 -5.68 5.28
N ASP A 32 0.35 -6.40 4.16
CA ASP A 32 -0.76 -7.13 3.53
C ASP A 32 -1.49 -8.11 4.48
N GLU A 33 -0.83 -8.51 5.57
CA GLU A 33 -1.38 -9.37 6.62
C GLU A 33 -2.57 -8.75 7.39
N THR A 34 -2.75 -7.43 7.28
CA THR A 34 -3.87 -6.68 7.89
C THR A 34 -5.00 -6.38 6.90
N SER A 35 -4.80 -6.60 5.59
CA SER A 35 -5.70 -6.06 4.54
C SER A 35 -6.61 -7.08 3.85
N GLY A 36 -6.82 -8.27 4.44
CA GLY A 36 -7.73 -9.28 3.89
C GLY A 36 -8.74 -9.83 4.89
N GLU A 37 -9.84 -10.39 4.36
CA GLU A 37 -10.89 -11.15 5.08
C GLU A 37 -10.38 -12.44 5.77
N LEU A 38 -9.06 -12.70 5.71
CA LEU A 38 -8.36 -13.72 6.50
C LEU A 38 -7.80 -13.17 7.84
N GLY A 39 -7.79 -11.84 8.03
CA GLY A 39 -7.22 -11.17 9.20
C GLY A 39 -8.25 -10.58 10.16
N ALA A 40 -9.49 -10.33 9.72
CA ALA A 40 -10.51 -9.67 10.54
C ALA A 40 -11.54 -10.62 11.15
N ASP A 41 -12.04 -11.63 10.42
CA ASP A 41 -13.13 -12.48 10.92
C ASP A 41 -13.10 -13.89 10.28
N GLY A 42 -13.00 -14.93 11.10
CA GLY A 42 -13.58 -16.22 10.73
C GLY A 42 -12.64 -17.31 10.22
N ALA A 43 -11.68 -17.71 11.03
CA ALA A 43 -11.46 -19.15 11.20
C ALA A 43 -12.74 -19.75 11.84
N VAL A 44 -13.84 -19.85 11.09
CA VAL A 44 -14.95 -20.72 11.48
C VAL A 44 -14.49 -22.12 11.10
N PRO A 45 -14.13 -22.98 12.08
CA PRO A 45 -13.71 -24.33 11.75
C PRO A 45 -14.86 -25.01 10.99
N LEU A 46 -14.57 -25.56 9.81
CA LEU A 46 -15.52 -26.27 8.96
C LEU A 46 -16.31 -27.37 9.72
N ALA A 47 -15.77 -27.83 10.86
CA ALA A 47 -16.47 -28.71 11.81
C ALA A 47 -17.78 -28.12 12.37
N GLN A 48 -17.89 -26.80 12.52
CA GLN A 48 -19.09 -26.14 13.06
C GLN A 48 -20.21 -26.01 12.01
N GLN A 49 -19.87 -25.95 10.72
CA GLN A 49 -20.85 -25.86 9.63
C GLN A 49 -21.49 -27.21 9.30
N ILE A 50 -20.77 -28.32 9.50
CA ILE A 50 -21.27 -29.68 9.23
C ILE A 50 -22.27 -30.14 10.32
N ASN A 51 -22.21 -29.58 11.54
CA ASN A 51 -23.09 -29.95 12.66
C ASN A 51 -24.39 -29.12 12.75
N GLN A 52 -24.74 -28.37 11.69
CA GLN A 52 -25.94 -27.51 11.63
C GLN A 52 -26.96 -27.94 10.56
N SER A 53 -26.77 -29.10 9.91
CA SER A 53 -27.72 -29.74 8.99
C SER A 53 -28.25 -31.04 9.57
#